data_AF-A0A1T5F892-F1
#
_entry.id   AF-A0A1T5F892-F1
#
_cell.length_a   1.000
_cell.length_b   1.000
_cell.length_c   1.000
_cell.angle_alpha   90.00
_cell.angle_beta   90.00
_cell.angle_gamma   90.00
#
_symmetry.space_group_name_H-M   'P 1'
#
loop_
_entity.id
_entity.type
_entity.pdbx_description
1 polymer ?
#
loop_
_entity_poly.entity_id
_entity_poly.type
_entity_poly.pdbx_seq_one_letter_code
_entity_poly.pdbx_strand_id
1 'polypeptide(L)' 'MKTFILFVKVILAIALLTIGADNLSKPSNLLVTFGIIEIFLALFLIYSPLKTFIKQI' A
#
# COMPACT_ATOMS: atom_id res chain seq x y z
N MET A 1 4.60 20.72 4.44
CA MET A 1 3.35 20.01 4.06
C MET A 1 3.58 18.82 3.14
N LYS A 2 4.26 18.95 1.99
CA LYS A 2 4.48 17.84 1.04
C LYS A 2 5.19 16.61 1.66
N THR A 3 6.23 16.84 2.46
CA THR A 3 6.98 15.78 3.15
C THR A 3 6.15 15.06 4.23
N PHE A 4 5.33 15.80 4.97
CA PHE A 4 4.42 15.23 5.97
C PHE A 4 3.39 14.31 5.32
N ILE A 5 2.79 14.73 4.19
CA ILE A 5 1.84 13.90 3.42
C ILE A 5 2.53 12.64 2.88
N LEU A 6 3.77 12.74 2.42
CA LEU A 6 4.55 11.58 1.99
C LEU A 6 4.76 10.60 3.15
N PHE A 7 5.09 11.11 4.34
CA PHE A 7 5.29 10.30 5.53
C PHE A 7 4.02 9.54 5.94
N VAL A 8 2.87 10.22 5.94
CA VAL A 8 1.56 9.60 6.19
C VAL A 8 1.26 8.52 5.17
N LYS A 9 1.51 8.77 3.87
CA LYS A 9 1.31 7.77 2.81
C LYS A 9 2.18 6.54 2.99
N VAL A 10 3.44 6.71 3.40
CA VAL A 10 4.37 5.60 3.66
C VAL A 10 3.87 4.76 4.84
N ILE A 11 3.49 5.38 5.95
CA ILE A 11 2.93 4.67 7.11
C ILE A 11 1.67 3.90 6.73
N LEU A 12 0.76 4.55 5.98
CA LEU A 12 -0.48 3.94 5.53
C LEU A 12 -0.21 2.73 4.61
N ALA A 13 0.78 2.84 3.70
CA ALA A 13 1.15 1.75 2.82
C ALA A 13 1.76 0.57 3.59
N ILE A 14 2.59 0.82 4.60
CA ILE A 14 3.13 -0.24 5.48
C ILE A 14 2.00 -0.94 6.24
N ALA A 15 1.06 -0.18 6.80
CA ALA A 15 -0.10 -0.75 7.50
C ALA A 15 -0.94 -1.62 6.56
N LEU A 16 -1.24 -1.13 5.36
CA LEU A 16 -2.01 -1.89 4.35
C LEU A 16 -1.28 -3.15 3.88
N LEU A 17 0.05 -3.11 3.69
CA LEU A 17 0.83 -4.31 3.39
C LEU A 17 0.78 -5.33 4.52
N THR A 18 0.86 -4.88 5.76
CA THR A 18 0.84 -5.74 6.94
C THR A 18 -0.51 -6.42 7.11
N ILE A 19 -1.60 -5.64 7.03
CA ILE A 19 -2.97 -6.15 7.12
C ILE A 19 -3.28 -7.06 5.93
N GLY A 20 -2.87 -6.65 4.73
CA GLY A 20 -3.07 -7.42 3.50
C GLY A 20 -2.38 -8.77 3.54
N ALA A 21 -1.13 -8.82 4.02
CA ALA A 21 -0.38 -10.06 4.19
C ALA A 21 -1.02 -10.99 5.23
N ASP A 22 -1.50 -10.45 6.37
CA ASP A 22 -2.23 -11.23 7.36
C ASP A 22 -3.52 -11.82 6.77
N ASN A 23 -4.30 -11.02 6.04
CA ASN A 23 -5.54 -11.44 5.43
C ASN A 23 -5.34 -12.48 4.30
N LEU A 24 -4.24 -12.39 3.55
CA LEU A 24 -3.83 -13.41 2.57
C LEU A 24 -3.47 -14.75 3.19
N SER A 25 -3.01 -14.76 4.44
CA SER A 25 -2.67 -15.98 5.15
C SER A 25 -3.88 -16.73 5.73
N LYS A 26 -5.07 -16.10 5.71
CA LYS A 26 -6.29 -16.68 6.29
C LYS A 26 -6.95 -17.65 5.30
N PRO A 27 -7.59 -18.73 5.80
CA PRO A 27 -8.24 -19.75 4.96
C PRO A 27 -9.55 -19.29 4.29
N SER A 28 -10.00 -18.05 4.54
CA SER A 28 -11.26 -17.53 4.01
C SER A 28 -11.04 -16.80 2.68
N ASN A 29 -11.74 -17.25 1.63
CA ASN A 29 -11.67 -16.64 0.29
C ASN A 29 -12.00 -15.14 0.29
N LEU A 30 -12.91 -14.70 1.16
CA LEU A 30 -13.25 -13.27 1.29
C LEU A 30 -12.09 -12.49 1.89
N LEU A 31 -11.44 -13.02 2.92
CA LEU A 31 -10.30 -12.37 3.57
C LEU A 31 -9.10 -12.33 2.63
N VAL A 32 -8.84 -13.40 1.89
CA VAL A 32 -7.79 -13.41 0.84
C VAL A 32 -8.06 -12.34 -0.22
N THR A 33 -9.32 -12.18 -0.65
CA THR A 33 -9.70 -11.16 -1.63
C THR A 33 -9.45 -9.75 -1.08
N PHE A 34 -9.83 -9.47 0.17
CA PHE A 34 -9.51 -8.20 0.82
C PHE A 34 -8.01 -8.00 0.97
N GLY A 35 -7.26 -9.04 1.32
CA GLY A 35 -5.80 -9.00 1.43
C GLY A 35 -5.11 -8.58 0.13
N ILE A 36 -5.57 -9.12 -1.00
CA ILE A 36 -5.08 -8.72 -2.33
C ILE A 36 -5.38 -7.24 -2.59
N ILE A 37 -6.61 -6.78 -2.32
CA ILE A 37 -7.01 -5.38 -2.52
C ILE A 37 -6.16 -4.43 -1.67
N GLU A 38 -5.91 -4.79 -0.40
CA GLU A 38 -5.10 -4.01 0.54
C GLU A 38 -3.66 -3.87 0.05
N ILE A 39 -3.05 -4.95 -0.44
CA ILE A 39 -1.71 -4.91 -1.05
C ILE A 39 -1.69 -4.04 -2.31
N PHE A 40 -2.68 -4.15 -3.20
CA PHE A 40 -2.77 -3.31 -4.41
C PHE A 40 -2.89 -1.82 -4.06
N LEU A 41 -3.70 -1.47 -3.05
CA LEU A 41 -3.83 -0.10 -2.55
C LEU A 41 -2.51 0.43 -2.00
N ALA A 42 -1.78 -0.39 -1.24
CA ALA A 42 -0.47 -0.02 -0.72
C ALA A 42 0.54 0.26 -1.84
N LEU A 43 0.60 -0.62 -2.85
CA LEU A 43 1.46 -0.44 -4.02
C LEU A 43 1.09 0.83 -4.79
N PHE A 44 -0.20 1.14 -4.95
CA PHE A 44 -0.65 2.36 -5.59
C PHE A 44 -0.21 3.62 -4.84
N LEU A 45 -0.34 3.62 -3.50
CA LEU A 45 0.11 4.71 -2.63
C LEU A 45 1.60 4.99 -2.75
N ILE A 46 2.42 3.95 -2.93
CA ILE A 46 3.87 4.04 -3.13
C ILE A 46 4.22 4.41 -4.58
N TYR A 47 3.49 3.89 -5.56
CA TYR A 47 3.78 4.08 -6.98
C TYR A 47 3.58 5.52 -7.44
N SER A 48 2.54 6.21 -6.94
CA SER A 48 2.28 7.61 -7.28
C SER A 48 3.49 8.54 -7.03
N PRO A 49 4.10 8.58 -5.84
CA PRO A 49 5.31 9.35 -5.61
C PRO A 49 6.53 8.82 -6.37
N LEU A 50 6.66 7.49 -6.54
CA LEU A 50 7.76 6.90 -7.30
C LEU A 50 7.75 7.34 -8.77
N LYS A 51 6.57 7.34 -9.40
CA LYS A 51 6.38 7.78 -10.80
C LYS A 51 6.74 9.25 -10.98
N THR A 52 6.41 10.10 -10.00
CA THR A 52 6.82 11.52 -10.02
C THR A 52 8.33 11.67 -9.92
N PHE A 53 9.00 10.90 -9.05
CA PHE A 53 10.46 10.86 -8.95
C PHE A 53 11.13 10.39 -10.24
N ILE A 54 10.64 9.29 -10.85
CA ILE A 54 11.19 8.74 -12.10
C ILE A 54 11.06 9.74 -13.26
N LYS A 55 9.96 10.49 -13.35
CA LYS A 55 9.79 11.52 -14.40
C LYS A 55 10.69 12.75 -14.21
N GLN A 56 11.29 12.94 -13.04
CA GLN A 56 12.15 14.08 -12.73
C GLN A 56 13.64 13.76 -12.93
N ILE A 57 13.99 12.49 -13.18
CA ILE A 57 15.32 12.01 -13.57
C ILE A 57 15.38 11.93 -15.09
#